data_AF-A0ABD5SXC0-F1
#
_entry.id   AF-A0ABD5SXC0-F1
#
_cell.length_a   1.000
_cell.length_b   1.000
_cell.length_c   1.000
_cell.angle_alpha   90.00
_cell.angle_beta   90.00
_cell.angle_gamma   90.00
#
_symmetry.space_group_name_H-M   'P 1'
#
loop_
_entity.id
_entity.type
_entity.pdbx_description
1 polymer ?
#
loop_
_entity_poly.entity_id
_entity_poly.type
_entity_poly.pdbx_seq_one_letter_code
_entity_poly.pdbx_strand_id
1 'polypeptide(L)'
;RREGYDDLRGATVTKTGRTTGVTSAVIEATSASVRVEYPDQGPVLLRDQLVAGPMSEPGDSGSPVFLEDGTLVGLLFAGSSRQTICNRIGTVEHELGVEILTVDPGSDEAVPVYRTTIDRTLEVGLDEPTLALESVTFEDELQPGETVDVSATIAGDPGRYWLGIDDDRATVSIPDGDGSRGRATARLPVSVPADSTGTLTVQLRGGPIAELK
;
A
#
# COMPACT_ATOMS: atom_id res chain seq x y z
N ARG A 1 0.58 -1.77 12.76
CA ARG A 1 -0.15 -2.85 12.06
C ARG A 1 -0.73 -3.77 13.12
N ARG A 2 -2.05 -3.90 13.22
CA ARG A 2 -2.67 -4.86 14.17
C ARG A 2 -2.54 -6.26 13.56
N GLU A 3 -1.73 -7.12 14.18
CA GLU A 3 -1.47 -8.51 13.75
C GLU A 3 -2.14 -9.50 14.71
N GLY A 4 -2.09 -10.81 14.42
CA GLY A 4 -2.62 -11.85 15.32
C GLY A 4 -4.14 -12.10 15.23
N TYR A 5 -4.78 -11.72 14.14
CA TYR A 5 -6.23 -11.92 13.96
C TYR A 5 -6.67 -13.38 14.04
N ASP A 6 -5.82 -14.33 13.67
CA ASP A 6 -6.14 -15.77 13.72
C ASP A 6 -6.35 -16.29 15.14
N ASP A 7 -5.70 -15.66 16.13
CA ASP A 7 -5.81 -16.04 17.55
C ASP A 7 -7.13 -15.57 18.17
N LEU A 8 -7.87 -14.70 17.49
CA LEU A 8 -9.15 -14.17 17.99
C LEU A 8 -10.29 -15.18 17.88
N ARG A 9 -10.11 -16.31 17.19
CA ARG A 9 -11.16 -17.30 17.05
C ARG A 9 -11.51 -17.89 18.42
N GLY A 10 -12.79 -17.85 18.78
CA GLY A 10 -13.27 -18.27 20.10
C GLY A 10 -13.22 -17.16 21.16
N ALA A 11 -12.63 -16.00 20.87
CA ALA A 11 -12.67 -14.86 21.76
C ALA A 11 -14.08 -14.24 21.83
N THR A 12 -14.46 -13.76 23.00
CA THR A 12 -15.69 -12.97 23.19
C THR A 12 -15.41 -11.54 22.78
N VAL A 13 -16.28 -10.99 21.93
CA VAL A 13 -16.28 -9.58 21.56
C VAL A 13 -17.56 -8.90 21.99
N THR A 14 -17.47 -7.61 22.23
CA THR A 14 -18.58 -6.74 22.62
C THR A 14 -18.66 -5.56 21.67
N LYS A 15 -19.88 -5.17 21.32
CA LYS A 15 -20.14 -3.95 20.54
C LYS A 15 -21.11 -3.04 21.27
N THR A 16 -21.13 -1.77 20.87
CA THR A 16 -22.19 -0.82 21.27
C THR A 16 -22.85 -0.26 20.02
N GLY A 17 -24.15 -0.51 19.84
CA GLY A 17 -24.90 -0.07 18.67
C GLY A 17 -26.19 0.66 19.03
N ARG A 18 -26.70 1.45 18.09
CA ARG A 18 -27.89 2.28 18.29
C ARG A 18 -29.16 1.47 18.57
N THR A 19 -29.31 0.30 17.94
CA THR A 19 -30.55 -0.48 17.98
C THR A 19 -30.57 -1.41 19.18
N THR A 20 -29.52 -2.22 19.36
CA THR A 20 -29.49 -3.24 20.43
C THR A 20 -28.66 -2.85 21.65
N GLY A 21 -28.05 -1.65 21.66
CA GLY A 21 -27.18 -1.23 22.74
C GLY A 21 -25.91 -2.06 22.81
N VAL A 22 -25.53 -2.45 24.04
CA VAL A 22 -24.34 -3.26 24.32
C VAL A 22 -24.69 -4.74 24.22
N THR A 23 -24.03 -5.45 23.32
CA THR A 23 -24.23 -6.88 23.06
C THR A 23 -22.89 -7.55 22.81
N SER A 24 -22.81 -8.86 23.13
CA SER A 24 -21.57 -9.63 23.01
C SER A 24 -21.83 -10.98 22.34
N ALA A 25 -20.82 -11.49 21.62
CA ALA A 25 -20.82 -12.82 21.04
C ALA A 25 -19.39 -13.33 20.86
N VAL A 26 -19.26 -14.62 20.55
CA VAL A 26 -17.98 -15.27 20.27
C VAL A 26 -17.61 -15.12 18.80
N ILE A 27 -16.34 -14.88 18.49
CA ILE A 27 -15.80 -14.92 17.12
C ILE A 27 -15.76 -16.38 16.64
N GLU A 28 -16.47 -16.66 15.56
CA GLU A 28 -16.57 -17.97 14.93
C GLU A 28 -15.53 -18.15 13.81
N ALA A 29 -15.22 -17.07 13.09
CA ALA A 29 -14.23 -17.03 12.01
C ALA A 29 -13.53 -15.66 11.94
N THR A 30 -12.26 -15.68 11.51
CA THR A 30 -11.40 -14.49 11.49
C THR A 30 -11.04 -14.03 10.07
N SER A 31 -11.13 -14.94 9.08
CA SER A 31 -10.71 -14.75 7.68
C SER A 31 -11.81 -15.16 6.70
N ALA A 32 -13.07 -14.79 6.98
CA ALA A 32 -14.20 -15.20 6.18
C ALA A 32 -14.30 -14.41 4.87
N SER A 33 -14.76 -15.09 3.81
CA SER A 33 -15.24 -14.44 2.58
C SER A 33 -16.76 -14.42 2.59
N VAL A 34 -17.36 -13.24 2.55
CA VAL A 34 -18.81 -13.03 2.66
C VAL A 34 -19.33 -12.30 1.44
N ARG A 35 -20.50 -12.71 0.95
CA ARG A 35 -21.18 -12.04 -0.15
C ARG A 35 -22.33 -11.23 0.42
N VAL A 36 -22.36 -9.94 0.11
CA VAL A 36 -23.35 -8.99 0.63
C VAL A 36 -24.01 -8.26 -0.52
N GLU A 37 -25.33 -8.26 -0.50
CA GLU A 37 -26.16 -7.62 -1.51
C GLU A 37 -26.34 -6.15 -1.15
N TYR A 38 -25.75 -5.27 -1.97
CA TYR A 38 -25.93 -3.84 -1.89
C TYR A 38 -27.00 -3.38 -2.88
N PRO A 39 -27.91 -2.46 -2.49
CA PRO A 39 -29.02 -2.02 -3.35
C PRO A 39 -28.59 -1.55 -4.74
N ASP A 40 -27.49 -0.78 -4.83
CA ASP A 40 -27.05 -0.14 -6.07
C ASP A 40 -25.89 -0.84 -6.77
N GLN A 41 -25.23 -1.80 -6.10
CA GLN A 41 -24.00 -2.46 -6.58
C GLN A 41 -24.21 -3.97 -6.81
N GLY A 42 -25.35 -4.51 -6.40
CA GLY A 42 -25.59 -5.95 -6.43
C GLY A 42 -24.70 -6.70 -5.42
N PRO A 43 -24.45 -7.99 -5.64
CA PRO A 43 -23.66 -8.79 -4.71
C PRO A 43 -22.16 -8.45 -4.75
N VAL A 44 -21.63 -7.99 -3.62
CA VAL A 44 -20.21 -7.70 -3.42
C VAL A 44 -19.58 -8.80 -2.56
N LEU A 45 -18.43 -9.31 -3.00
CA LEU A 45 -17.63 -10.27 -2.23
C LEU A 45 -16.60 -9.52 -1.39
N LEU A 46 -16.73 -9.60 -0.06
CA LEU A 46 -15.75 -9.06 0.88
C LEU A 46 -14.93 -10.21 1.47
N ARG A 47 -13.61 -10.02 1.56
CA ARG A 47 -12.65 -10.99 2.10
C ARG A 47 -12.09 -10.51 3.43
N ASP A 48 -11.47 -11.41 4.18
CA ASP A 48 -10.81 -11.11 5.46
C ASP A 48 -11.74 -10.49 6.52
N GLN A 49 -12.95 -11.03 6.60
CA GLN A 49 -13.97 -10.57 7.53
C GLN A 49 -13.96 -11.37 8.84
N LEU A 50 -14.22 -10.67 9.93
CA LEU A 50 -14.57 -11.28 11.21
C LEU A 50 -16.04 -11.69 11.19
N VAL A 51 -16.32 -12.89 11.66
CA VAL A 51 -17.68 -13.40 11.88
C VAL A 51 -17.82 -13.75 13.34
N ALA A 52 -18.79 -13.12 14.00
CA ALA A 52 -19.21 -13.44 15.35
C ALA A 52 -20.63 -14.04 15.33
N GLY A 53 -21.00 -14.68 16.44
CA GLY A 53 -22.38 -15.10 16.69
C GLY A 53 -23.39 -13.94 16.62
N PRO A 54 -24.70 -14.22 16.71
CA PRO A 54 -25.72 -13.20 16.54
C PRO A 54 -25.69 -12.19 17.69
N MET A 55 -25.32 -10.95 17.39
CA MET A 55 -25.28 -9.86 18.39
C MET A 55 -25.70 -8.50 17.85
N SER A 56 -26.35 -8.44 16.68
CA SER A 56 -26.67 -7.17 16.01
C SER A 56 -27.95 -7.19 15.22
N GLU A 57 -28.60 -6.03 15.14
CA GLU A 57 -29.80 -5.82 14.32
C GLU A 57 -29.59 -4.69 13.30
N PRO A 58 -30.48 -4.57 12.28
CA PRO A 58 -30.48 -3.43 11.39
C PRO A 58 -30.40 -2.11 12.15
N GLY A 59 -29.40 -1.32 11.80
CA GLY A 59 -29.12 -0.05 12.45
C GLY A 59 -27.95 -0.03 13.43
N ASP A 60 -27.38 -1.19 13.76
CA ASP A 60 -26.10 -1.29 14.47
C ASP A 60 -24.88 -1.19 13.54
N SER A 61 -25.06 -1.13 12.21
CA SER A 61 -23.96 -0.91 11.27
C SER A 61 -23.16 0.35 11.64
N GLY A 62 -21.83 0.24 11.60
CA GLY A 62 -20.89 1.26 12.08
C GLY A 62 -20.49 1.08 13.54
N SER A 63 -21.05 0.12 14.27
CA SER A 63 -20.66 -0.13 15.67
C SER A 63 -19.22 -0.65 15.76
N PRO A 64 -18.38 -0.06 16.63
CA PRO A 64 -17.07 -0.62 16.95
C PRO A 64 -17.22 -1.91 17.77
N VAL A 65 -16.29 -2.84 17.55
CA VAL A 65 -16.28 -4.18 18.17
C VAL A 65 -14.97 -4.37 18.93
N PHE A 66 -15.07 -4.63 20.22
CA PHE A 66 -13.96 -4.68 21.17
C PHE A 66 -13.81 -6.07 21.79
N LEU A 67 -12.59 -6.43 22.15
CA LEU A 67 -12.32 -7.50 23.10
C LEU A 67 -12.62 -7.04 24.53
N GLU A 68 -12.63 -7.98 25.46
CA GLU A 68 -12.88 -7.72 26.89
C GLU A 68 -11.85 -6.77 27.51
N ASP A 69 -10.61 -6.78 27.01
CA ASP A 69 -9.53 -5.89 27.44
C ASP A 69 -9.62 -4.46 26.86
N GLY A 70 -10.68 -4.16 26.09
CA GLY A 70 -10.87 -2.87 25.44
C GLY A 70 -10.18 -2.73 24.08
N THR A 71 -9.48 -3.76 23.60
CA THR A 71 -8.84 -3.74 22.28
C THR A 71 -9.90 -3.69 21.19
N LEU A 72 -9.89 -2.62 20.38
CA LEU A 72 -10.71 -2.52 19.17
C LEU A 72 -10.22 -3.52 18.11
N VAL A 73 -11.11 -4.40 17.65
CA VAL A 73 -10.77 -5.47 16.69
C VAL A 73 -11.56 -5.39 15.39
N GLY A 74 -12.74 -4.78 15.38
CA GLY A 74 -13.53 -4.70 14.16
C GLY A 74 -14.56 -3.59 14.09
N LEU A 75 -15.11 -3.42 12.88
CA LEU A 75 -16.18 -2.49 12.55
C LEU A 75 -17.36 -3.25 11.94
N LEU A 76 -18.48 -3.28 12.64
CA LEU A 76 -19.68 -3.99 12.22
C LEU A 76 -20.28 -3.33 10.97
N PHE A 77 -20.56 -4.11 9.92
CA PHE A 77 -21.23 -3.58 8.73
C PHE A 77 -22.46 -4.38 8.30
N ALA A 78 -22.51 -5.66 8.62
CA ALA A 78 -23.64 -6.53 8.29
C ALA A 78 -23.97 -7.48 9.44
N GLY A 79 -25.21 -7.97 9.47
CA GLY A 79 -25.67 -8.89 10.50
C GLY A 79 -26.99 -9.56 10.13
N SER A 80 -27.27 -10.67 10.82
CA SER A 80 -28.48 -11.47 10.68
C SER A 80 -28.85 -12.09 12.03
N SER A 81 -29.97 -12.80 12.09
CA SER A 81 -30.35 -13.59 13.27
C SER A 81 -29.39 -14.72 13.61
N ARG A 82 -28.38 -14.99 12.77
CA ARG A 82 -27.43 -16.10 12.94
C ARG A 82 -26.00 -15.65 13.18
N GLN A 83 -25.62 -14.47 12.70
CA GLN A 83 -24.23 -14.04 12.69
C GLN A 83 -24.13 -12.52 12.51
N THR A 84 -23.06 -11.96 13.05
CA THR A 84 -22.64 -10.57 12.89
C THR A 84 -21.32 -10.54 12.15
N ILE A 85 -21.20 -9.66 11.14
CA ILE A 85 -20.05 -9.58 10.24
C ILE A 85 -19.38 -8.22 10.42
N CYS A 86 -18.07 -8.25 10.65
CA CYS A 86 -17.27 -7.07 10.92
C CYS A 86 -16.04 -7.03 10.03
N ASN A 87 -15.72 -5.84 9.52
CA ASN A 87 -14.41 -5.58 8.94
C ASN A 87 -13.36 -5.64 10.04
N ARG A 88 -12.17 -6.17 9.74
CA ARG A 88 -11.01 -6.05 10.62
C ARG A 88 -10.65 -4.58 10.73
N ILE A 89 -10.50 -4.08 11.95
CA ILE A 89 -10.20 -2.66 12.14
C ILE A 89 -8.88 -2.27 11.50
N GLY A 90 -7.87 -3.15 11.52
CA GLY A 90 -6.59 -2.90 10.85
C GLY A 90 -6.73 -2.74 9.33
N THR A 91 -7.67 -3.43 8.69
CA THR A 91 -7.97 -3.23 7.26
C THR A 91 -8.67 -1.89 7.03
N VAL A 92 -9.58 -1.49 7.91
CA VAL A 92 -10.25 -0.17 7.83
C VAL A 92 -9.23 0.97 7.96
N GLU A 93 -8.34 0.89 8.95
CA GLU A 93 -7.25 1.85 9.15
C GLU A 93 -6.36 1.96 7.90
N HIS A 94 -5.98 0.80 7.31
CA HIS A 94 -5.12 0.75 6.14
C HIS A 94 -5.78 1.34 4.88
N GLU A 95 -6.97 0.88 4.53
CA GLU A 95 -7.66 1.28 3.28
C GLU A 95 -8.12 2.74 3.31
N LEU A 96 -8.38 3.30 4.49
CA LEU A 96 -8.80 4.70 4.64
C LEU A 96 -7.66 5.64 4.99
N GLY A 97 -6.46 5.13 5.32
CA GLY A 97 -5.34 5.96 5.76
C GLY A 97 -5.63 6.71 7.06
N VAL A 98 -6.38 6.10 7.98
CA VAL A 98 -6.77 6.71 9.26
C VAL A 98 -6.19 5.95 10.43
N GLU A 99 -6.02 6.66 11.55
CA GLU A 99 -5.65 6.07 12.85
C GLU A 99 -6.82 6.23 13.82
N ILE A 100 -7.21 5.14 14.47
CA ILE A 100 -8.29 5.21 15.46
C ILE A 100 -7.72 5.60 16.82
N LEU A 101 -8.28 6.67 17.36
CA LEU A 101 -7.95 7.14 18.70
C LEU A 101 -8.59 6.22 19.74
N THR A 102 -7.76 5.44 20.42
CA THR A 102 -8.15 4.69 21.62
C THR A 102 -7.38 5.25 22.80
N VAL A 103 -8.08 5.57 23.89
CA VAL A 103 -7.42 5.91 25.16
C VAL A 103 -7.38 4.69 26.07
N ASP A 104 -6.29 4.55 26.81
CA ASP A 104 -6.15 3.49 27.80
C ASP A 104 -7.18 3.71 28.92
N PRO A 105 -7.94 2.67 29.32
CA PRO A 105 -8.93 2.79 30.39
C PRO A 105 -8.24 3.20 31.70
N GLY A 106 -8.60 4.38 32.22
CA GLY A 106 -8.06 4.95 33.46
C GLY A 106 -6.95 5.99 33.28
N SER A 107 -6.61 6.35 32.03
CA SER A 107 -5.74 7.49 31.76
C SER A 107 -6.50 8.82 32.03
N ASP A 108 -5.93 9.69 32.87
CA ASP A 108 -6.35 11.10 33.02
C ASP A 108 -5.87 11.96 31.83
N GLU A 109 -5.37 11.32 30.78
CA GLU A 109 -4.90 11.99 29.57
C GLU A 109 -6.11 12.51 28.80
N ALA A 110 -6.18 13.83 28.63
CA ALA A 110 -7.28 14.47 27.93
C ALA A 110 -7.39 13.90 26.51
N VAL A 111 -8.51 13.26 26.17
CA VAL A 111 -8.79 12.81 24.80
C VAL A 111 -8.75 14.05 23.91
N PRO A 112 -7.78 14.20 23.00
CA PRO A 112 -7.70 15.38 22.17
C PRO A 112 -8.92 15.42 21.25
N VAL A 113 -9.78 16.43 21.45
CA VAL A 113 -10.89 16.72 20.55
C VAL A 113 -10.33 17.55 19.40
N TYR A 114 -10.03 16.88 18.29
CA TYR A 114 -9.57 17.54 17.08
C TYR A 114 -10.76 18.23 16.39
N ARG A 115 -10.70 19.55 16.27
CA ARG A 115 -11.68 20.35 15.52
C ARG A 115 -11.06 20.74 14.20
N THR A 116 -11.53 20.16 13.10
CA THR A 116 -11.07 20.51 11.75
C THR A 116 -11.58 21.90 11.39
N THR A 117 -10.70 22.90 11.47
CA THR A 117 -10.98 24.29 11.04
C THR A 117 -10.49 24.57 9.63
N ILE A 118 -9.62 23.71 9.12
CA ILE A 118 -9.09 23.70 7.75
C ILE A 118 -9.14 22.25 7.29
N ASP A 119 -9.96 21.98 6.28
CA ASP A 119 -10.01 20.72 5.55
C ASP A 119 -9.56 21.01 4.12
N ARG A 120 -8.29 20.74 3.85
CA ARG A 120 -7.65 20.97 2.55
C ARG A 120 -6.77 19.78 2.27
N THR A 121 -7.05 19.09 1.18
CA THR A 121 -6.12 18.13 0.59
C THR A 121 -4.87 18.88 0.16
N LEU A 122 -3.76 18.65 0.85
CA LEU A 122 -2.43 18.95 0.35
C LEU A 122 -1.98 17.72 -0.43
N GLU A 123 -1.85 17.85 -1.75
CA GLU A 123 -1.02 16.92 -2.51
C GLU A 123 0.43 17.17 -2.11
N VAL A 124 0.90 16.37 -1.15
CA VAL A 124 2.34 16.20 -0.95
C VAL A 124 2.72 15.04 -1.86
N GLY A 125 3.41 15.35 -2.96
CA GLY A 125 4.02 14.33 -3.79
C GLY A 125 4.97 13.50 -2.93
N LEU A 126 4.59 12.26 -2.63
CA LEU A 126 5.59 11.22 -2.43
C LEU A 126 6.05 10.87 -3.84
N ASP A 127 6.98 11.66 -4.37
CA ASP A 127 7.63 11.35 -5.64
C ASP A 127 8.30 9.98 -5.44
N GLU A 128 7.65 8.91 -5.90
CA GLU A 128 8.39 7.73 -6.33
C GLU A 128 9.39 8.27 -7.36
N PRO A 129 10.71 8.17 -7.12
CA PRO A 129 11.68 8.84 -7.95
C PRO A 129 11.49 8.39 -9.40
N THR A 130 10.96 9.30 -10.20
CA THR A 130 10.60 8.97 -11.58
C THR A 130 11.85 9.17 -12.41
N LEU A 131 12.51 8.06 -12.72
CA LEU A 131 13.63 8.07 -13.64
C LEU A 131 13.14 8.38 -15.05
N ALA A 132 13.58 9.50 -15.60
CA ALA A 132 13.41 9.83 -17.00
C ALA A 132 14.73 9.64 -17.75
N LEU A 133 14.68 8.93 -18.87
CA LEU A 133 15.78 8.87 -19.83
C LEU A 133 15.86 10.22 -20.56
N GLU A 134 16.96 10.94 -20.41
CA GLU A 134 17.15 12.23 -21.08
C GLU A 134 17.88 12.09 -22.41
N SER A 135 18.91 11.23 -22.46
CA SER A 135 19.65 10.99 -23.69
C SER A 135 20.32 9.62 -23.69
N VAL A 136 20.53 9.12 -24.90
CA VAL A 136 21.37 7.95 -25.20
C VAL A 136 22.35 8.37 -26.29
N THR A 137 23.63 8.07 -26.12
CA THR A 137 24.69 8.41 -27.07
C THR A 137 25.62 7.23 -27.24
N PHE A 138 25.86 6.84 -28.49
CA PHE A 138 26.88 5.87 -28.86
C PHE A 138 28.22 6.61 -28.96
N GLU A 139 29.24 6.13 -28.26
CA GLU A 139 30.54 6.81 -28.21
C GLU A 139 31.33 6.64 -29.52
N ASP A 140 31.05 5.58 -30.28
CA ASP A 140 31.70 5.24 -31.55
C ASP A 140 30.70 4.90 -32.69
N GLU A 141 31.20 4.83 -33.92
CA GLU A 141 30.42 4.42 -35.10
C GLU A 141 30.05 2.93 -35.00
N LEU A 142 28.77 2.60 -35.21
CA LEU A 142 28.26 1.24 -35.10
C LEU A 142 28.78 0.35 -36.24
N GLN A 143 29.76 -0.50 -35.96
CA GLN A 143 30.24 -1.52 -36.91
C GLN A 143 29.71 -2.93 -36.52
N PRO A 144 29.20 -3.72 -37.49
CA PRO A 144 28.79 -5.10 -37.22
C PRO A 144 29.94 -5.94 -36.64
N GLY A 145 29.68 -6.65 -35.54
CA GLY A 145 30.67 -7.47 -34.86
C GLY A 145 31.52 -6.75 -33.81
N GLU A 146 31.33 -5.44 -33.62
CA GLU A 146 32.01 -4.66 -32.58
C GLU A 146 31.13 -4.43 -31.34
N THR A 147 31.77 -4.17 -30.21
CA THR A 147 31.12 -3.70 -28.99
C THR A 147 31.36 -2.20 -28.88
N VAL A 148 30.27 -1.44 -28.78
CA VAL A 148 30.33 0.02 -28.66
C VAL A 148 29.83 0.42 -27.27
N ASP A 149 30.54 1.33 -26.63
CA ASP A 149 30.09 1.91 -25.37
C ASP A 149 28.92 2.86 -25.60
N VAL A 150 27.87 2.67 -24.82
CA VAL A 150 26.66 3.49 -24.84
C VAL A 150 26.57 4.27 -23.54
N SER A 151 26.57 5.59 -23.67
CA SER A 151 26.31 6.53 -22.59
C SER A 151 24.82 6.82 -22.50
N ALA A 152 24.19 6.43 -21.39
CA ALA A 152 22.80 6.76 -21.07
C ALA A 152 22.76 7.78 -19.93
N THR A 153 22.09 8.91 -20.15
CA THR A 153 21.88 9.94 -19.12
C THR A 153 20.45 9.88 -18.60
N ILE A 154 20.33 9.80 -17.28
CA ILE A 154 19.07 9.81 -16.56
C ILE A 154 18.94 11.05 -15.69
N ALA A 155 17.72 11.52 -15.54
CA ALA A 155 17.35 12.52 -14.55
C ALA A 155 16.34 11.94 -13.56
N GLY A 156 16.50 12.33 -12.31
CA GLY A 156 15.67 11.86 -11.20
C GLY A 156 16.06 12.53 -9.89
N ASP A 157 15.39 12.12 -8.82
CA ASP A 157 15.66 12.64 -7.48
C ASP A 157 16.98 12.06 -6.93
N PRO A 158 17.59 12.68 -5.90
CA PRO A 158 18.79 12.15 -5.28
C PRO A 158 18.61 10.70 -4.82
N GLY A 159 19.58 9.83 -5.13
CA GLY A 159 19.46 8.41 -4.81
C GLY A 159 20.30 7.50 -5.70
N ARG A 160 20.23 6.19 -5.42
CA ARG A 160 20.89 5.16 -6.22
C ARG A 160 19.92 4.48 -7.17
N TYR A 161 20.39 4.27 -8.39
CA TYR A 161 19.60 3.72 -9.48
C TYR A 161 20.40 2.63 -10.19
N TRP A 162 19.68 1.66 -10.74
CA TRP A 162 20.27 0.73 -11.69
C TRP A 162 19.83 1.07 -13.11
N LEU A 163 20.74 0.88 -14.05
CA LEU A 163 20.51 0.98 -15.49
C LEU A 163 21.00 -0.30 -16.14
N GLY A 164 20.19 -0.84 -17.03
CA GLY A 164 20.54 -2.02 -17.82
C GLY A 164 20.34 -1.74 -19.30
N ILE A 165 21.29 -2.19 -20.10
CA ILE A 165 21.20 -2.23 -21.56
C ILE A 165 21.40 -3.68 -21.98
N ASP A 166 20.37 -4.27 -22.56
CA ASP A 166 20.28 -5.70 -22.84
C ASP A 166 20.59 -6.55 -21.58
N ASP A 167 21.69 -7.31 -21.58
CA ASP A 167 22.09 -8.16 -20.45
C ASP A 167 23.06 -7.46 -19.47
N ASP A 168 23.62 -6.31 -19.84
CA ASP A 168 24.59 -5.57 -19.02
C ASP A 168 23.90 -4.58 -18.08
N ARG A 169 24.41 -4.46 -16.85
CA ARG A 169 23.83 -3.59 -15.79
C ARG A 169 24.89 -2.80 -15.04
N ALA A 170 24.60 -1.52 -14.83
CA ALA A 170 25.39 -0.60 -14.02
C ALA A 170 24.56 0.01 -12.88
N THR A 171 25.24 0.44 -11.82
CA THR A 171 24.65 1.24 -10.74
C THR A 171 25.19 2.65 -10.84
N VAL A 172 24.31 3.64 -10.70
CA VAL A 172 24.65 5.05 -10.76
C VAL A 172 23.95 5.81 -9.63
N SER A 173 24.56 6.91 -9.17
CA SER A 173 24.03 7.73 -8.07
C SER A 173 23.78 9.15 -8.56
N ILE A 174 22.59 9.68 -8.29
CA ILE A 174 22.27 11.09 -8.46
C ILE A 174 22.56 11.78 -7.11
N PRO A 175 23.46 12.78 -7.07
CA PRO A 175 23.84 13.46 -5.83
C PRO A 175 22.71 14.34 -5.29
N ASP A 176 22.74 14.60 -3.98
CA ASP A 176 21.84 15.56 -3.33
C ASP A 176 22.05 16.97 -3.92
N GLY A 177 20.95 17.60 -4.36
CA GLY A 177 20.95 18.90 -5.04
C GLY A 177 20.04 19.94 -4.37
N ASP A 178 20.00 21.16 -4.90
CA ASP A 178 19.30 22.32 -4.32
C ASP A 178 17.76 22.34 -4.50
N GLY A 179 17.15 21.19 -4.79
CA GLY A 179 15.72 21.06 -5.11
C GLY A 179 15.41 20.90 -6.60
N SER A 180 16.41 20.88 -7.47
CA SER A 180 16.28 20.51 -8.89
C SER A 180 16.61 19.02 -9.12
N ARG A 181 15.92 18.35 -10.06
CA ARG A 181 16.24 16.96 -10.47
C ARG A 181 17.70 16.87 -10.93
N GLY A 182 18.48 15.99 -10.31
CA GLY A 182 19.88 15.78 -10.66
C GLY A 182 20.02 14.86 -11.88
N ARG A 183 21.22 14.82 -12.45
CA ARG A 183 21.54 13.96 -13.61
C ARG A 183 22.66 13.00 -13.27
N ALA A 184 22.59 11.81 -13.85
CA ALA A 184 23.72 10.89 -13.86
C ALA A 184 23.84 10.13 -15.17
N THR A 185 25.06 9.80 -15.56
CA THR A 185 25.37 9.09 -16.80
C THR A 185 26.01 7.74 -16.47
N ALA A 186 25.53 6.68 -17.10
CA ALA A 186 26.14 5.35 -17.06
C ALA A 186 26.67 4.97 -18.44
N ARG A 187 27.81 4.29 -18.46
CA ARG A 187 28.40 3.68 -19.65
C ARG A 187 28.22 2.19 -19.59
N LEU A 188 27.60 1.63 -20.62
CA LEU A 188 27.30 0.21 -20.74
C LEU A 188 27.70 -0.27 -22.15
N PRO A 189 28.40 -1.40 -22.27
CA PRO A 189 28.77 -1.95 -23.56
C PRO A 189 27.54 -2.50 -24.28
N VAL A 190 27.48 -2.34 -25.60
CA VAL A 190 26.43 -2.92 -26.46
C VAL A 190 27.08 -3.65 -27.63
N SER A 191 26.72 -4.93 -27.80
CA SER A 191 27.21 -5.75 -28.91
C SER A 191 26.36 -5.53 -30.17
N VAL A 192 26.99 -5.20 -31.29
CA VAL A 192 26.32 -5.13 -32.59
C VAL A 192 26.40 -6.49 -33.28
N PRO A 193 25.27 -7.17 -33.57
CA PRO A 193 25.30 -8.44 -34.29
C PRO A 193 25.97 -8.32 -35.67
N ALA A 194 26.79 -9.30 -36.05
CA ALA A 194 27.52 -9.28 -37.32
C ALA A 194 26.59 -9.24 -38.57
N ASP A 195 25.36 -9.72 -38.43
CA ASP A 195 24.35 -9.78 -39.49
C ASP A 195 23.42 -8.55 -39.51
N SER A 196 23.67 -7.53 -38.67
CA SER A 196 22.84 -6.33 -38.59
C SER A 196 22.94 -5.48 -39.87
N THR A 197 21.79 -5.18 -40.46
CA THR A 197 21.68 -4.32 -41.66
C THR A 197 20.82 -3.09 -41.35
N GLY A 198 21.49 -1.97 -41.06
CA GLY A 198 20.90 -0.63 -41.05
C GLY A 198 20.14 -0.20 -39.79
N THR A 199 19.70 -1.14 -38.93
CA THR A 199 18.97 -0.80 -37.69
C THR A 199 19.37 -1.74 -36.56
N LEU A 200 19.69 -1.18 -35.39
CA LEU A 200 19.98 -1.90 -34.15
C LEU A 200 18.88 -1.55 -33.13
N THR A 201 18.25 -2.57 -32.56
CA THR A 201 17.27 -2.40 -31.46
C THR A 201 17.95 -2.78 -30.17
N VAL A 202 17.90 -1.87 -29.19
CA VAL A 202 18.52 -2.04 -27.87
C VAL A 202 17.43 -1.87 -26.81
N GLN A 203 17.39 -2.76 -25.81
CA GLN A 203 16.43 -2.62 -24.72
C GLN A 203 17.07 -1.94 -23.50
N LEU A 204 16.60 -0.73 -23.19
CA LEU A 204 17.02 0.00 -21.99
C LEU A 204 16.01 -0.19 -20.86
N ARG A 205 16.51 -0.53 -19.66
CA ARG A 205 15.71 -0.69 -18.43
C ARG A 205 16.39 0.03 -17.27
N GLY A 206 15.62 0.46 -16.28
CA GLY A 206 16.19 1.07 -15.08
C GLY A 206 15.16 1.30 -13.98
N GLY A 207 15.63 1.53 -12.76
CA GLY A 207 14.79 1.73 -11.59
C GLY A 207 15.57 2.13 -10.33
N PRO A 208 14.89 2.61 -9.28
CA PRO A 208 15.51 2.88 -7.99
C PRO A 208 16.03 1.60 -7.31
N ILE A 209 17.11 1.71 -6.55
CA ILE A 209 17.64 0.65 -5.69
C ILE A 209 17.26 0.98 -4.25
N ALA A 210 16.30 0.24 -3.68
CA ALA A 210 15.96 0.33 -2.26
C ALA A 210 16.76 -0.70 -1.45
N GLU A 211 17.29 -0.28 -0.30
CA GLU A 211 17.78 -1.21 0.74
C GLU A 211 16.64 -1.43 1.75
N LEU A 212 16.26 -2.69 1.97
CA LEU A 212 15.35 -3.05 3.07
C LEU A 212 16.14 -2.95 4.38
N LYS A 213 15.72 -2.03 5.27
CA LYS A 213 16.12 -2.03 6.68
C LYS A 213 15.06 -2.76 7.51
#